data_AF-A0A6A2XF56-F1
#
_entry.id   AF-A0A6A2XF56-F1
#
_cell.length_a   1.000
_cell.length_b   1.000
_cell.length_c   1.000
_cell.angle_alpha   90.00
_cell.angle_beta   90.00
_cell.angle_gamma   90.00
#
_symmetry.space_group_name_H-M   'P 1'
#
loop_
_entity.id
_entity.type
_entity.pdbx_description
1 polymer ?
#
loop_
_entity_poly.entity_id
_entity_poly.type
_entity_poly.pdbx_seq_one_letter_code
_entity_poly.pdbx_strand_id
1 'polypeptide(L)' 'MGKVHGSLARAGKVRGQTPKVAKQDKKKKPRGRAYKRMQYNRRFVTAGLYSFFLSFHYVYSVVLYTQIGFVCVCIDIDE' A
#
# COMPACT_ATOMS: atom_id res chain seq x y z
N MET A 1 35.49 24.31 -11.21
CA MET A 1 34.51 24.10 -12.30
C MET A 1 33.12 24.47 -11.79
N GLY A 2 32.64 25.66 -12.15
CA GLY A 2 31.44 26.28 -11.57
C GLY A 2 30.12 25.71 -12.09
N LYS A 3 29.02 26.10 -11.44
CA LYS A 3 27.64 25.78 -11.83
C LYS A 3 27.30 26.54 -13.13
N VAL A 4 27.44 25.88 -14.27
CA VAL A 4 27.18 26.47 -15.58
C VAL A 4 25.69 26.35 -15.95
N HIS A 5 25.07 27.45 -16.40
CA HIS A 5 23.67 27.51 -16.85
C HIS A 5 23.45 26.70 -18.13
N GLY A 6 22.26 26.14 -18.36
CA GLY A 6 21.95 25.19 -19.44
C GLY A 6 22.41 25.61 -20.85
N SER A 7 22.99 24.67 -21.60
CA SER A 7 23.55 24.86 -22.95
C SER A 7 23.13 23.66 -23.80
N LEU A 8 23.11 23.84 -25.12
CA LEU A 8 22.70 22.80 -26.07
C LEU A 8 23.51 21.50 -25.92
N ALA A 9 24.79 21.59 -25.52
CA ALA A 9 25.66 20.45 -25.27
C ALA A 9 25.22 19.52 -24.11
N ARG A 10 24.26 19.95 -23.28
CA ARG A 10 23.70 19.16 -22.16
C ARG A 10 22.31 18.60 -22.45
N ALA A 11 21.81 18.76 -23.67
CA ALA A 11 20.54 18.16 -24.08
C ALA A 11 20.62 16.63 -23.92
N GLY A 12 19.56 16.01 -23.37
CA GLY A 12 19.50 14.55 -23.19
C GLY A 12 20.34 13.98 -22.03
N LYS A 13 21.12 14.79 -21.29
CA LYS A 13 21.98 14.36 -20.17
C LYS A 13 21.29 13.36 -19.24
N VAL A 14 20.07 13.66 -18.80
CA VAL A 14 19.34 12.85 -17.81
C VAL A 14 18.86 11.51 -18.39
N ARG A 15 18.50 11.47 -19.68
CA ARG A 15 18.04 10.23 -20.35
C ARG A 15 19.20 9.28 -20.66
N GLY A 16 20.42 9.79 -20.88
CA GLY A 16 21.62 8.98 -21.07
C GLY A 16 22.26 8.53 -19.76
N GLN A 17 22.10 9.29 -18.68
CA GLN A 17 22.59 8.92 -17.35
C GLN A 17 21.75 7.83 -16.66
N THR A 18 20.47 7.71 -17.00
CA THR A 18 19.58 6.74 -16.35
C THR A 18 19.77 5.34 -16.97
N PRO A 19 19.92 4.28 -16.15
CA PRO A 19 20.04 2.93 -16.66
C PRO A 19 18.78 2.54 -17.44
N LYS A 20 18.96 1.99 -18.64
CA LYS A 20 17.84 1.62 -19.49
C LYS A 20 17.21 0.31 -19.00
N VAL A 21 16.17 0.43 -18.18
CA VAL A 21 15.41 -0.74 -17.72
C VAL A 21 14.49 -1.24 -18.84
N ALA A 22 14.60 -2.53 -19.17
CA ALA A 22 13.70 -3.19 -20.11
C ALA A 22 12.28 -3.26 -19.54
N LYS A 23 11.28 -3.23 -20.43
CA LYS A 23 9.88 -3.37 -19.98
C LYS A 23 9.66 -4.81 -19.54
N GLN A 24 9.15 -4.99 -18.34
CA GLN A 24 8.72 -6.30 -17.85
C GLN A 24 7.52 -6.81 -18.66
N ASP A 25 7.53 -8.10 -18.98
CA ASP A 25 6.39 -8.77 -19.60
C ASP A 25 5.24 -8.86 -18.61
N LYS A 26 4.14 -8.20 -18.95
CA LYS A 26 2.92 -8.15 -18.16
C LYS A 26 1.76 -8.74 -18.93
N LYS A 27 0.96 -9.56 -18.25
CA LYS A 27 -0.28 -10.10 -18.79
C LYS A 27 -1.18 -8.97 -19.29
N LYS A 28 -1.83 -9.17 -20.42
CA LYS A 28 -2.75 -8.19 -21.01
C LYS A 28 -3.87 -7.92 -20.02
N LYS A 29 -4.09 -6.65 -19.69
CA LYS A 29 -5.28 -6.25 -18.93
C LYS A 29 -6.50 -6.45 -19.83
N PRO A 30 -7.62 -6.97 -19.30
CA PRO A 30 -8.86 -7.02 -20.08
C PRO A 30 -9.26 -5.59 -20.43
N ARG A 31 -9.90 -5.41 -21.60
CA ARG A 31 -10.31 -4.09 -22.12
C ARG A 31 -11.84 -3.94 -22.09
N GLY A 32 -12.33 -2.71 -22.18
CA GLY A 32 -13.76 -2.41 -22.31
C GLY A 32 -14.59 -2.76 -21.07
N ARG A 33 -15.69 -3.48 -21.27
CA ARG A 33 -16.67 -3.82 -20.22
C ARG A 33 -16.05 -4.62 -19.08
N ALA A 34 -15.20 -5.59 -19.40
CA ALA A 34 -14.52 -6.42 -18.40
C ALA A 34 -13.61 -5.57 -17.48
N TYR A 35 -12.92 -4.57 -18.04
CA TYR A 35 -12.12 -3.64 -17.23
C TYR A 35 -12.98 -2.80 -16.30
N LYS A 36 -14.09 -2.24 -16.82
CA LYS A 36 -15.03 -1.44 -16.01
C LYS A 36 -15.62 -2.24 -14.85
N ARG A 37 -15.97 -3.52 -15.06
CA ARG A 37 -16.45 -4.41 -13.98
C ARG A 37 -15.40 -4.60 -12.89
N MET A 38 -14.15 -4.90 -13.25
CA MET A 38 -13.07 -5.03 -12.26
C MET A 38 -12.78 -3.72 -11.52
N GLN A 39 -12.84 -2.58 -12.22
CA GLN A 39 -12.60 -1.27 -11.62
C GLN A 39 -13.71 -0.90 -10.62
N TYR A 40 -14.98 -1.17 -10.95
CA TYR A 40 -16.10 -0.94 -10.04
C TYR A 40 -15.99 -1.81 -8.79
N ASN A 41 -15.79 -3.12 -8.95
CA ASN A 41 -15.64 -4.04 -7.82
C ASN A 41 -14.51 -3.59 -6.88
N ARG A 42 -13.33 -3.23 -7.43
CA ARG A 42 -12.19 -2.76 -6.63
C ARG A 42 -12.48 -1.47 -5.87
N ARG A 43 -13.14 -0.49 -6.51
CA ARG A 43 -13.33 0.85 -5.94
C ARG A 43 -14.48 0.94 -4.95
N PHE A 44 -15.57 0.22 -5.19
CA PHE A 44 -16.82 0.43 -4.47
C PHE A 44 -17.23 -0.77 -3.62
N VAL A 45 -17.00 -1.99 -4.10
CA VAL A 45 -17.45 -3.20 -3.40
C VAL A 45 -16.39 -3.66 -2.40
N THR A 46 -15.14 -3.75 -2.84
CA THR A 46 -14.01 -4.22 -2.05
C THR A 46 -13.61 -3.18 -0.99
N ALA A 47 -13.45 -1.90 -1.36
CA ALA A 47 -12.99 -0.86 -0.43
C ALA A 47 -13.92 -0.64 0.79
N GLY A 48 -15.25 -0.78 0.63
CA GLY A 48 -16.20 -0.65 1.73
C GLY A 48 -16.13 -1.81 2.74
N LEU A 49 -15.76 -3.02 2.29
CA LEU A 49 -15.70 -4.19 3.15
C LEU A 49 -14.41 -4.20 4.00
N TYR A 50 -13.24 -3.89 3.44
CA TYR A 50 -12.00 -3.95 4.22
C TYR A 50 -11.93 -2.92 5.35
N SER A 51 -12.41 -1.68 5.13
CA SER A 51 -12.45 -0.69 6.21
C SER A 51 -13.35 -1.13 7.37
N PHE A 52 -14.47 -1.79 7.08
CA PHE A 52 -15.35 -2.32 8.11
C PHE A 52 -14.74 -3.53 8.83
N PHE A 53 -14.17 -4.48 8.08
CA PHE A 53 -13.58 -5.71 8.64
C PHE A 53 -12.27 -5.46 9.41
N LEU A 54 -11.41 -4.52 8.99
CA LEU A 54 -10.20 -4.15 9.73
C LEU A 54 -10.52 -3.40 11.02
N SER A 55 -11.53 -2.52 11.01
CA SER A 55 -12.02 -1.89 12.24
C SER A 55 -12.64 -2.91 13.20
N PHE A 56 -13.45 -3.85 12.70
CA PHE A 56 -14.01 -4.91 13.53
C PHE A 56 -12.92 -5.82 14.10
N HIS A 57 -11.97 -6.29 13.29
CA HIS A 57 -10.89 -7.15 13.79
C HIS A 57 -9.99 -6.41 14.80
N TYR A 58 -9.67 -5.14 14.56
CA TYR A 58 -8.88 -4.32 15.50
C TYR A 58 -9.61 -4.10 16.83
N VAL A 59 -10.91 -3.79 16.80
CA VAL A 59 -11.71 -3.61 18.02
C VAL A 59 -11.89 -4.92 18.79
N TYR A 60 -12.17 -6.04 18.10
CA TYR A 60 -12.27 -7.35 18.75
C TYR A 60 -10.94 -7.81 19.35
N SER A 61 -9.82 -7.53 18.68
CA SER A 61 -8.49 -7.85 19.21
C SER A 61 -8.21 -7.02 20.48
N VAL A 62 -8.41 -5.69 20.45
CA VAL A 62 -8.18 -4.81 21.62
C VAL A 62 -9.10 -5.15 22.79
N VAL A 63 -10.39 -5.41 22.56
CA VAL A 63 -11.35 -5.80 23.62
C VAL A 63 -10.98 -7.15 24.23
N LEU A 64 -10.57 -8.14 23.41
CA LEU A 64 -10.15 -9.44 23.93
C LEU A 64 -8.85 -9.31 24.76
N TYR A 65 -7.89 -8.48 24.34
CA TYR A 65 -6.67 -8.23 25.11
C TYR A 65 -6.94 -7.49 26.43
N THR A 66 -7.90 -6.56 26.48
CA THR A 66 -8.25 -5.87 27.74
C THR A 66 -9.09 -6.75 28.68
N GLN A 67 -9.91 -7.65 28.13
CA GLN A 67 -10.76 -8.54 28.93
C GLN A 67 -10.00 -9.75 29.47
N ILE A 68 -8.99 -10.24 28.74
CA ILE A 68 -8.03 -11.24 29.25
C ILE A 68 -6.97 -10.58 30.16
N GLY A 69 -6.58 -9.33 29.89
CA GLY A 69 -5.63 -8.58 30.71
C GLY A 69 -6.14 -8.16 32.09
N PHE A 70 -7.46 -8.05 32.29
CA PHE A 70 -8.04 -7.78 33.62
C PHE A 70 -8.04 -9.01 34.54
N VAL A 71 -7.81 -10.22 33.99
CA VAL A 71 -7.70 -11.47 34.78
C VAL A 71 -6.24 -11.77 35.17
N CYS A 72 -5.25 -11.05 34.61
CA CYS A 72 -3.83 -11.28 34.92
C CYS A 72 -3.24 -10.30 35.96
N VAL A 73 -3.96 -9.22 36.34
CA VAL A 73 -3.53 -8.28 37.40
C VAL A 73 -3.91 -8.79 38.81
N CYS A 74 -3.94 -10.11 39.01
CA CYS A 74 -4.14 -10.73 40.33
C CYS A 74 -3.19 -11.91 40.59
N ILE A 75 -2.10 -12.05 39.82
CA ILE A 75 -1.02 -13.01 40.12
C ILE A 75 0.30 -12.24 40.08
N ASP A 76 0.50 -11.34 41.05
CA ASP A 76 1.82 -10.86 41.48
C ASP A 76 1.67 -10.19 42.87
N ILE A 77 0.93 -10.82 43.77
CA ILE A 77 0.97 -10.51 45.20
C ILE A 77 1.10 -11.84 45.95
N ASP A 78 2.13 -11.84 46.80
CA ASP A 78 2.53 -12.78 47.84
C ASP A 78 3.46 -13.97 47.48
N GLU A 79 4.71 -13.73 47.89
CA GLU A 79 5.82 -14.62 48.28
C GLU A 79 6.84 -15.11 47.23
#